data_AF-A0A7R9GK24-F1
#
_entry.id   AF-A0A7R9GK24-F1
#
_cell.length_a   1.000
_cell.length_b   1.000
_cell.length_c   1.000
_cell.angle_alpha   90.00
_cell.angle_beta   90.00
_cell.angle_gamma   90.00
#
_symmetry.space_group_name_H-M   'P 1'
#
loop_
_entity.id
_entity.type
_entity.pdbx_description
1 polymer ?
#
loop_
_entity_poly.entity_id
_entity_poly.type
_entity_poly.pdbx_seq_one_letter_code
_entity_poly.pdbx_strand_id
1 'polypeptide(L)'
;RINKPSDLEKTVIFIESQIHAREWITSATTTWIFNEILNNPEYASVLDEFDFHFVPVVNPDGVAYTHTNDRLWRKTRSPNDNGCFGADPNRNWDASFGGPGTSDDPCSEIYHGASPFSESEVKAVSDYILENSAAIAAFFDIHSYSQLVLLPWGDSADLPEDYDELYRVGKIFQDHVAILYGTEYITGNIADVIYLAAGGSVDWVKATAQVKYSHALELRDTGDYGFLLPPSQIIPSGEETLLGLLAQLSAIRSATIKIMKSAILILCLIGVASAAAASTTTAVQATQTKGVITDILDLFNWAVGLLEQFGIDIMDILAQFLPADYDRIMKSAILILCLIGVASAAAASTTTAVQATQTKGVITDRDIISDLLAAIQIITDLGSAAFAQLVDLIPEPILSILQALFESGLYFKGSRVFI
;
A
#
# COMPACT_ATOMS: atom_id res chain seq x y z
N ARG A 1 7.37 5.71 -17.81
CA ARG A 1 7.06 4.50 -17.00
C ARG A 1 8.33 3.67 -16.88
N ILE A 2 8.66 3.23 -15.68
CA ILE A 2 9.83 2.38 -15.38
C ILE A 2 9.27 1.12 -14.73
N ASN A 3 9.39 -0.02 -15.42
CA ASN A 3 8.87 -1.30 -14.94
C ASN A 3 9.65 -2.49 -15.49
N LYS A 4 9.46 -3.64 -14.84
CA LYS A 4 9.77 -4.96 -15.37
C LYS A 4 8.49 -5.61 -15.90
N PRO A 5 8.45 -6.13 -17.13
CA PRO A 5 7.26 -6.81 -17.64
C PRO A 5 6.83 -7.97 -16.73
N SER A 6 5.54 -8.02 -16.42
CA SER A 6 4.92 -9.05 -15.58
C SER A 6 3.45 -9.20 -15.98
N ASP A 7 2.92 -10.41 -15.86
CA ASP A 7 1.48 -10.69 -16.00
C ASP A 7 0.69 -10.37 -14.72
N LEU A 8 1.40 -10.06 -13.62
CA LEU A 8 0.80 -9.64 -12.35
C LEU A 8 0.66 -8.11 -12.30
N GLU A 9 -0.48 -7.66 -11.78
CA GLU A 9 -0.71 -6.25 -11.50
C GLU A 9 0.20 -5.77 -10.35
N LYS A 10 0.89 -4.65 -10.57
CA LYS A 10 1.87 -4.08 -9.64
C LYS A 10 1.37 -2.77 -9.07
N THR A 11 1.84 -2.47 -7.86
CA THR A 11 1.52 -1.20 -7.19
C THR A 11 2.18 -0.06 -7.96
N VAL A 12 1.38 0.88 -8.46
CA VAL A 12 1.90 2.04 -9.21
C VAL A 12 2.29 3.16 -8.24
N ILE A 13 3.50 3.68 -8.42
CA ILE A 13 4.05 4.80 -7.68
C ILE A 13 4.24 5.96 -8.67
N PHE A 14 3.58 7.09 -8.42
CA PHE A 14 3.79 8.31 -9.18
C PHE A 14 4.82 9.20 -8.48
N ILE A 15 5.85 9.62 -9.20
CA ILE A 15 6.87 10.54 -8.69
C ILE A 15 7.01 11.68 -9.68
N GLU A 16 6.95 12.91 -9.18
CA GLU A 16 7.30 14.09 -9.95
C GLU A 16 8.44 14.88 -9.32
N SER A 17 9.09 15.69 -10.13
CA SER A 17 10.19 16.53 -9.68
C SER A 17 10.23 17.83 -10.46
N GLN A 18 10.90 18.82 -9.88
CA GLN A 18 11.21 20.08 -10.56
C GLN A 18 9.95 20.87 -10.97
N ILE A 19 8.88 20.79 -10.17
CA ILE A 19 7.71 21.68 -10.31
C ILE A 19 8.13 23.14 -10.07
N HIS A 20 8.98 23.40 -9.08
CA HIS A 20 9.69 24.68 -8.97
C HIS A 20 11.04 24.65 -9.70
N ALA A 21 11.28 25.66 -10.53
CA ALA A 21 12.38 25.65 -11.48
C ALA A 21 13.78 25.72 -10.84
N ARG A 22 13.95 26.50 -9.76
CA ARG A 22 15.25 26.71 -9.09
C ARG A 22 15.77 25.54 -8.28
N GLU A 23 14.94 24.52 -8.02
CA GLU A 23 15.19 23.45 -7.06
C GLU A 23 16.01 22.29 -7.67
N TRP A 24 17.12 22.60 -8.35
CA TRP A 24 17.80 21.67 -9.28
C TRP A 24 18.19 20.31 -8.71
N ILE A 25 18.32 20.19 -7.38
CA ILE A 25 18.64 18.92 -6.74
C ILE A 25 17.55 17.85 -6.93
N THR A 26 16.29 18.25 -7.16
CA THR A 26 15.15 17.33 -7.22
C THR A 26 15.25 16.40 -8.44
N SER A 27 15.30 16.96 -9.67
CA SER A 27 15.43 16.14 -10.88
C SER A 27 16.78 15.41 -10.97
N ALA A 28 17.86 16.00 -10.43
CA ALA A 28 19.16 15.35 -10.37
C ALA A 28 19.12 14.10 -9.48
N THR A 29 18.51 14.22 -8.30
CA THR A 29 18.35 13.12 -7.33
C THR A 29 17.42 12.04 -7.87
N THR A 30 16.24 12.39 -8.38
CA THR A 30 15.28 11.39 -8.88
C THR A 30 15.76 10.68 -10.13
N THR A 31 16.45 11.39 -11.04
CA THR A 31 17.10 10.76 -12.20
C THR A 31 18.18 9.77 -11.76
N TRP A 32 18.99 10.14 -10.76
CA TRP A 32 20.01 9.24 -10.21
C TRP A 32 19.38 7.99 -9.55
N ILE A 33 18.32 8.17 -8.77
CA ILE A 33 17.55 7.08 -8.14
C ILE A 33 17.06 6.08 -9.19
N PHE A 34 16.45 6.56 -10.27
CA PHE A 34 15.94 5.67 -11.31
C PHE A 34 17.04 5.01 -12.13
N ASN A 35 18.18 5.67 -12.30
CA ASN A 35 19.36 5.03 -12.86
C ASN A 35 19.84 3.86 -11.98
N GLU A 36 19.86 4.02 -10.66
CA GLU A 36 20.21 2.94 -9.73
C GLU A 36 19.20 1.79 -9.78
N ILE A 37 17.89 2.08 -9.70
CA ILE A 37 16.85 1.05 -9.77
C ILE A 37 16.94 0.23 -11.07
N LEU A 38 17.30 0.86 -12.19
CA LEU A 38 17.39 0.21 -13.50
C LEU A 38 18.68 -0.60 -13.70
N ASN A 39 19.80 -0.13 -13.16
CA ASN A 39 21.12 -0.63 -13.55
C ASN A 39 21.90 -1.31 -12.41
N ASN A 40 21.52 -1.11 -11.16
CA ASN A 40 22.16 -1.74 -10.02
C ASN A 40 21.40 -3.02 -9.63
N PRO A 41 22.03 -4.22 -9.72
CA PRO A 41 21.38 -5.49 -9.39
C PRO A 41 20.82 -5.58 -7.98
N GLU A 42 21.34 -4.79 -7.03
CA GLU A 42 20.85 -4.71 -5.66
C GLU A 42 19.37 -4.26 -5.58
N TYR A 43 18.94 -3.40 -6.50
CA TYR A 43 17.59 -2.83 -6.54
C TYR A 43 16.69 -3.50 -7.58
N ALA A 44 17.16 -4.57 -8.25
CA ALA A 44 16.41 -5.22 -9.33
C ALA A 44 15.04 -5.76 -8.87
N SER A 45 14.93 -6.19 -7.60
CA SER A 45 13.69 -6.70 -7.01
C SER A 45 12.62 -5.63 -6.81
N VAL A 46 12.99 -4.34 -6.79
CA VAL A 46 12.02 -3.24 -6.63
C VAL A 46 11.02 -3.23 -7.79
N LEU A 47 11.48 -3.54 -9.01
CA LEU A 47 10.65 -3.57 -10.21
C LEU A 47 9.79 -4.85 -10.34
N ASP A 48 10.03 -5.85 -9.49
CA ASP A 48 9.13 -7.00 -9.33
C ASP A 48 7.87 -6.61 -8.56
N GLU A 49 7.91 -5.51 -7.81
CA GLU A 49 6.85 -5.11 -6.87
C GLU A 49 6.13 -3.84 -7.31
N PHE A 50 6.86 -2.90 -7.90
CA PHE A 50 6.36 -1.56 -8.22
C PHE A 50 6.52 -1.21 -9.70
N ASP A 51 5.57 -0.42 -10.18
CA ASP A 51 5.64 0.30 -11.45
C ASP A 51 5.78 1.80 -11.16
N PHE A 52 6.82 2.43 -11.71
CA PHE A 52 7.04 3.85 -11.48
C PHE A 52 6.57 4.69 -12.67
N HIS A 53 5.67 5.62 -12.40
CA HIS A 53 5.28 6.69 -13.30
C HIS A 53 6.04 7.94 -12.88
N PHE A 54 6.98 8.39 -13.72
CA PHE A 54 7.95 9.42 -13.37
C PHE A 54 7.90 10.60 -14.34
N VAL A 55 7.80 11.81 -13.79
CA VAL A 55 7.99 13.08 -14.51
C VAL A 55 9.22 13.78 -13.95
N PRO A 56 10.38 13.75 -14.64
CA PRO A 56 11.62 14.33 -14.12
C PRO A 56 11.59 15.85 -14.02
N VAL A 57 10.89 16.51 -14.93
CA VAL A 57 10.78 17.96 -14.97
C VAL A 57 9.35 18.34 -15.31
N VAL A 58 8.59 18.76 -14.29
CA VAL A 58 7.23 19.26 -14.47
C VAL A 58 7.21 20.65 -15.10
N ASN A 59 8.16 21.53 -14.74
CA ASN A 59 8.23 22.91 -15.22
C ASN A 59 9.44 23.14 -16.16
N PRO A 60 9.42 22.61 -17.41
CA PRO A 60 10.57 22.66 -18.31
C PRO A 60 10.94 24.08 -18.71
N ASP A 61 9.97 24.96 -18.94
CA ASP A 61 10.24 26.34 -19.37
C ASP A 61 10.87 27.18 -18.25
N GLY A 62 10.38 27.02 -17.02
CA GLY A 62 10.98 27.64 -15.85
C GLY A 62 12.41 27.15 -15.64
N VAL A 63 12.64 25.84 -15.73
CA VAL A 63 14.00 25.27 -15.59
C VAL A 63 14.93 25.81 -16.68
N ALA A 64 14.51 25.82 -17.95
CA ALA A 64 15.31 26.41 -19.02
C ALA A 64 15.69 27.88 -18.71
N TYR A 65 14.74 28.66 -18.20
CA TYR A 65 14.96 30.05 -17.79
C TYR A 65 15.97 30.19 -16.65
N THR A 66 16.03 29.23 -15.72
CA THR A 66 17.07 29.22 -14.66
C THR A 66 18.48 28.98 -15.18
N HIS A 67 18.63 28.34 -16.34
CA HIS A 67 19.93 28.11 -16.96
C HIS A 67 20.41 29.27 -17.83
N THR A 68 19.50 30.10 -18.35
CA THR A 68 19.83 31.15 -19.33
C THR A 68 19.65 32.57 -18.83
N ASN A 69 18.81 32.80 -17.81
CA ASN A 69 18.37 34.13 -17.42
C ASN A 69 18.43 34.37 -15.91
N ASP A 70 17.57 33.71 -15.14
CA ASP A 70 17.46 33.92 -13.70
C ASP A 70 17.49 32.59 -12.96
N ARG A 71 18.65 32.30 -12.37
CA ARG A 71 18.89 31.06 -11.62
C ARG A 71 17.89 30.84 -10.48
N LEU A 72 17.32 31.89 -9.89
CA LEU A 72 16.42 31.78 -8.76
C LEU A 72 14.94 31.82 -9.16
N TRP A 73 14.64 31.75 -10.47
CA TRP A 73 13.27 31.65 -10.96
C TRP A 73 12.58 30.39 -10.43
N ARG A 74 11.35 30.55 -9.93
CA ARG A 74 10.54 29.48 -9.34
C ARG A 74 9.40 29.02 -10.24
N LYS A 75 8.67 29.98 -10.79
CA LYS A 75 7.38 29.82 -11.46
C LYS A 75 7.48 29.17 -12.84
N THR A 76 6.34 28.91 -13.48
CA THR A 76 6.26 28.62 -14.92
C THR A 76 6.67 29.85 -15.76
N ARG A 77 6.46 29.81 -17.09
CA ARG A 77 6.77 30.94 -18.00
C ARG A 77 5.58 31.44 -18.82
N SER A 78 4.36 31.12 -18.41
CA SER A 78 3.13 31.65 -19.01
C SER A 78 3.13 33.19 -18.99
N PRO A 79 2.67 33.89 -20.06
CA PRO A 79 2.61 35.35 -20.06
C PRO A 79 1.44 35.83 -19.18
N ASN A 80 1.68 36.86 -18.36
CA ASN A 80 0.65 37.55 -17.58
C ASN A 80 0.65 39.07 -17.84
N ASP A 81 -0.33 39.78 -17.27
CA ASP A 81 -0.40 41.23 -17.34
C ASP A 81 0.79 41.93 -16.68
N ASN A 82 0.96 43.22 -16.97
CA ASN A 82 2.00 44.10 -16.40
C ASN A 82 3.46 43.63 -16.62
N GLY A 83 3.71 42.76 -17.61
CA GLY A 83 5.04 42.27 -17.94
C GLY A 83 5.57 41.20 -16.98
N CYS A 84 4.70 40.66 -16.13
CA CYS A 84 5.02 39.54 -15.25
C CYS A 84 4.73 38.20 -15.94
N PHE A 85 5.39 37.14 -15.49
CA PHE A 85 5.36 35.83 -16.13
C PHE A 85 5.26 34.72 -15.09
N GLY A 86 4.58 33.65 -15.46
CA GLY A 86 4.43 32.42 -14.71
C GLY A 86 3.45 32.52 -13.55
N ALA A 87 2.82 31.40 -13.25
CA ALA A 87 2.20 31.12 -11.95
C ALA A 87 3.10 30.18 -11.14
N ASP A 88 2.91 30.15 -9.82
CA ASP A 88 3.47 29.10 -8.99
C ASP A 88 2.73 27.79 -9.32
N PRO A 89 3.40 26.82 -9.97
CA PRO A 89 2.75 25.59 -10.40
C PRO A 89 2.25 24.75 -9.22
N ASN A 90 2.79 24.92 -8.00
CA ASN A 90 2.30 24.27 -6.79
C ASN A 90 1.33 25.16 -5.97
N ARG A 91 0.71 26.14 -6.63
CA ARG A 91 -0.47 26.89 -6.17
C ARG A 91 -1.62 26.83 -7.18
N ASN A 92 -1.43 26.14 -8.30
CA ASN A 92 -2.32 26.15 -9.45
C ASN A 92 -3.30 24.96 -9.48
N TRP A 93 -3.25 24.05 -8.52
CA TRP A 93 -4.13 22.88 -8.47
C TRP A 93 -5.49 23.24 -7.87
N ASP A 94 -6.54 22.49 -8.23
CA ASP A 94 -7.91 22.68 -7.72
C ASP A 94 -8.12 22.11 -6.30
N ALA A 95 -7.21 22.42 -5.38
CA ALA A 95 -7.29 22.08 -3.96
C ALA A 95 -7.29 23.38 -3.16
N SER A 96 -8.48 23.89 -2.83
CA SER A 96 -8.64 25.20 -2.19
C SER A 96 -7.93 26.32 -2.98
N PHE A 97 -8.03 26.27 -4.31
CA PHE A 97 -7.38 27.23 -5.23
C PHE A 97 -7.64 28.70 -4.84
N GLY A 98 -6.58 29.51 -4.84
CA GLY A 98 -6.66 30.91 -4.41
C GLY A 98 -6.88 31.10 -2.89
N GLY A 99 -6.76 30.01 -2.11
CA GLY A 99 -6.87 30.00 -0.66
C GLY A 99 -5.64 30.56 0.06
N PRO A 100 -5.50 30.28 1.37
CA PRO A 100 -4.38 30.73 2.18
C PRO A 100 -3.01 30.35 1.59
N GLY A 101 -2.01 31.23 1.73
CA GLY A 101 -0.66 30.94 1.23
C GLY A 101 -0.45 31.15 -0.26
N THR A 102 -1.36 31.87 -0.92
CA THR A 102 -1.34 32.19 -2.34
C THR A 102 -1.44 33.71 -2.57
N SER A 103 -1.31 34.16 -3.82
CA SER A 103 -1.51 35.54 -4.23
C SER A 103 -2.22 35.61 -5.59
N ASP A 104 -3.04 36.64 -5.78
CA ASP A 104 -3.70 36.98 -7.04
C ASP A 104 -2.89 37.95 -7.92
N ASP A 105 -1.77 38.48 -7.40
CA ASP A 105 -0.86 39.34 -8.14
C ASP A 105 0.04 38.50 -9.07
N PRO A 106 -0.05 38.66 -10.41
CA PRO A 106 0.79 37.90 -11.34
C PRO A 106 2.30 38.10 -11.18
N CYS A 107 2.72 39.16 -10.49
CA CYS A 107 4.13 39.43 -10.19
C CYS A 107 4.62 38.73 -8.92
N SER A 108 3.74 38.14 -8.11
CA SER A 108 4.08 37.40 -6.90
C SER A 108 4.72 36.05 -7.22
N GLU A 109 5.67 35.61 -6.39
CA GLU A 109 6.30 34.28 -6.46
C GLU A 109 5.33 33.14 -6.12
N ILE A 110 4.23 33.46 -5.42
CA ILE A 110 3.16 32.54 -5.01
C ILE A 110 1.85 32.84 -5.76
N TYR A 111 1.95 33.44 -6.95
CA TYR A 111 0.80 33.69 -7.80
C TYR A 111 0.09 32.37 -8.15
N HIS A 112 -1.19 32.22 -7.81
CA HIS A 112 -1.90 30.96 -8.02
C HIS A 112 -2.28 30.70 -9.50
N GLY A 113 -2.18 31.70 -10.38
CA GLY A 113 -2.63 31.58 -11.77
C GLY A 113 -4.06 32.10 -11.97
N ALA A 114 -4.51 32.16 -13.22
CA ALA A 114 -5.79 32.78 -13.57
C ALA A 114 -7.01 31.92 -13.15
N SER A 115 -6.83 30.60 -13.07
CA SER A 115 -7.82 29.61 -12.67
C SER A 115 -7.10 28.33 -12.25
N PRO A 116 -7.78 27.38 -11.57
CA PRO A 116 -7.22 26.06 -11.36
C PRO A 116 -6.81 25.45 -12.71
N PHE A 117 -5.64 24.81 -12.73
CA PHE A 117 -5.04 24.19 -13.92
C PHE A 117 -4.84 25.15 -15.11
N SER A 118 -4.65 26.45 -14.84
CA SER A 118 -4.32 27.42 -15.90
C SER A 118 -2.96 27.16 -16.53
N GLU A 119 -2.03 26.56 -15.78
CA GLU A 119 -0.71 26.19 -16.31
C GLU A 119 -0.81 24.87 -17.06
N SER A 120 -0.34 24.85 -18.31
CA SER A 120 -0.45 23.70 -19.20
C SER A 120 0.27 22.45 -18.66
N GLU A 121 1.35 22.68 -17.94
CA GLU A 121 2.20 21.71 -17.27
C GLU A 121 1.43 21.02 -16.15
N VAL A 122 0.81 21.82 -15.27
CA VAL A 122 0.01 21.33 -14.14
C VAL A 122 -1.22 20.57 -14.66
N LYS A 123 -1.88 21.12 -15.68
CA LYS A 123 -3.00 20.45 -16.35
C LYS A 123 -2.63 19.08 -16.93
N ALA A 124 -1.48 18.99 -17.61
CA ALA A 124 -1.05 17.75 -18.23
C ALA A 124 -0.77 16.65 -17.17
N VAL A 125 -0.16 17.04 -16.05
CA VAL A 125 0.08 16.10 -14.94
C VAL A 125 -1.23 15.71 -14.26
N SER A 126 -2.12 16.66 -13.97
CA SER A 126 -3.40 16.39 -13.32
C SER A 126 -4.28 15.44 -14.14
N ASP A 127 -4.35 15.66 -15.46
CA ASP A 127 -5.10 14.79 -16.37
C ASP A 127 -4.52 13.36 -16.34
N TYR A 128 -3.20 13.20 -16.39
CA TYR A 128 -2.55 11.90 -16.32
C TYR A 128 -2.82 11.18 -14.99
N ILE A 129 -2.73 11.90 -13.86
CA ILE A 129 -2.98 11.30 -12.54
C ILE A 129 -4.43 10.83 -12.44
N LEU A 130 -5.41 11.64 -12.86
CA LEU A 130 -6.81 11.24 -12.83
C LEU A 130 -7.08 10.01 -13.69
N GLU A 131 -6.55 9.97 -14.91
CA GLU A 131 -6.70 8.83 -15.82
C GLU A 131 -6.12 7.52 -15.26
N ASN A 132 -5.14 7.60 -14.35
CA ASN A 132 -4.44 6.45 -13.78
C ASN A 132 -4.69 6.28 -12.27
N SER A 133 -5.59 7.08 -11.68
CA SER A 133 -5.79 7.21 -10.23
C SER A 133 -6.09 5.89 -9.53
N ALA A 134 -6.92 5.04 -10.15
CA ALA A 134 -7.27 3.72 -9.62
C ALA A 134 -6.05 2.79 -9.41
N ALA A 135 -4.97 2.97 -10.18
CA ALA A 135 -3.76 2.15 -10.07
C ALA A 135 -2.69 2.80 -9.17
N ILE A 136 -2.68 4.14 -9.07
CA ILE A 136 -1.68 4.89 -8.32
C ILE A 136 -1.95 4.73 -6.82
N ALA A 137 -1.07 3.99 -6.14
CA ALA A 137 -1.16 3.81 -4.70
C ALA A 137 -0.48 4.95 -3.93
N ALA A 138 0.58 5.52 -4.48
CA ALA A 138 1.34 6.60 -3.85
C ALA A 138 1.77 7.67 -4.85
N PHE A 139 1.79 8.90 -4.38
CA PHE A 139 2.24 10.10 -5.07
C PHE A 139 3.32 10.80 -4.26
N PHE A 140 4.44 11.11 -4.92
CA PHE A 140 5.57 11.81 -4.33
C PHE A 140 5.90 13.06 -5.16
N ASP A 141 5.74 14.23 -4.55
CA ASP A 141 6.17 15.50 -5.12
C ASP A 141 7.53 15.91 -4.51
N ILE A 142 8.57 15.96 -5.34
CA ILE A 142 9.95 16.14 -4.88
C ILE A 142 10.39 17.60 -5.07
N HIS A 143 10.60 18.27 -3.93
CA HIS A 143 11.02 19.67 -3.78
C HIS A 143 12.40 19.80 -3.12
N SER A 144 12.90 21.02 -3.04
CA SER A 144 13.97 21.39 -2.11
C SER A 144 13.80 22.85 -1.71
N TYR A 145 14.30 23.32 -0.58
CA TYR A 145 15.11 22.64 0.41
C TYR A 145 14.40 22.73 1.76
N SER A 146 14.84 21.93 2.73
CA SER A 146 14.64 22.10 4.20
C SER A 146 14.73 20.76 4.93
N GLN A 147 14.89 19.63 4.21
CA GLN A 147 14.88 18.28 4.78
C GLN A 147 13.55 17.96 5.47
N LEU A 148 12.45 17.97 4.71
CA LEU A 148 11.10 17.77 5.25
C LEU A 148 10.36 16.64 4.51
N VAL A 149 9.45 15.99 5.23
CA VAL A 149 8.46 15.07 4.68
C VAL A 149 7.08 15.65 5.02
N LEU A 150 6.43 16.18 4.01
CA LEU A 150 5.23 16.98 4.16
C LEU A 150 3.98 16.18 3.80
N LEU A 151 2.96 16.35 4.63
CA LEU A 151 1.69 15.64 4.56
C LEU A 151 0.53 16.64 4.37
N PRO A 152 -0.53 16.26 3.66
CA PRO A 152 -1.76 17.05 3.63
C PRO A 152 -2.33 17.36 5.03
N TRP A 153 -3.15 18.40 5.19
CA TRP A 153 -3.48 19.43 4.20
C TRP A 153 -2.53 20.64 4.27
N GLY A 154 -2.33 21.31 3.15
CA GLY A 154 -1.60 22.57 3.07
C GLY A 154 -2.47 23.80 3.28
N ASP A 155 -3.76 23.75 2.94
CA ASP A 155 -4.66 24.89 3.05
C ASP A 155 -5.15 25.21 4.48
N SER A 156 -4.96 24.27 5.41
CA SER A 156 -5.47 24.31 6.78
C SER A 156 -4.64 23.44 7.72
N ALA A 157 -4.76 23.67 9.04
CA ALA A 157 -4.18 22.82 10.07
C ALA A 157 -5.04 21.58 10.39
N ASP A 158 -6.13 21.38 9.63
CA ASP A 158 -6.92 20.17 9.74
C ASP A 158 -6.11 18.99 9.20
N LEU A 159 -6.36 17.81 9.73
CA LEU A 159 -5.65 16.59 9.36
C LEU A 159 -6.58 15.67 8.54
N PRO A 160 -6.08 14.99 7.50
CA PRO A 160 -6.85 13.96 6.81
C PRO A 160 -7.19 12.79 7.76
N GLU A 161 -8.27 12.07 7.47
CA GLU A 161 -8.75 10.96 8.32
C GLU A 161 -7.69 9.88 8.56
N ASP A 162 -6.84 9.62 7.56
CA ASP A 162 -5.75 8.63 7.61
C ASP A 162 -4.38 9.25 7.93
N TYR A 163 -4.35 10.42 8.58
CA TYR A 163 -3.11 11.13 8.91
C TYR A 163 -2.10 10.27 9.68
N ASP A 164 -2.53 9.49 10.66
CA ASP A 164 -1.63 8.64 11.45
C ASP A 164 -0.86 7.64 10.57
N GLU A 165 -1.49 7.12 9.52
CA GLU A 165 -0.85 6.20 8.58
C GLU A 165 0.10 6.95 7.63
N LEU A 166 -0.30 8.13 7.14
CA LEU A 166 0.58 9.01 6.35
C LEU A 166 1.84 9.41 7.14
N TYR A 167 1.65 9.76 8.41
CA TYR A 167 2.70 10.15 9.34
C TYR A 167 3.62 8.98 9.65
N ARG A 168 3.08 7.78 9.93
CA ARG A 168 3.88 6.56 10.13
C ARG A 168 4.77 6.27 8.92
N VAL A 169 4.22 6.37 7.72
CA VAL A 169 4.95 6.11 6.46
C VAL A 169 6.00 7.20 6.20
N GLY A 170 5.69 8.47 6.44
CA GLY A 170 6.67 9.56 6.34
C GLY A 170 7.79 9.46 7.37
N LYS A 171 7.47 9.07 8.61
CA LYS A 171 8.45 8.86 9.69
C LYS A 171 9.44 7.76 9.36
N ILE A 172 9.00 6.70 8.67
CA ILE A 172 9.89 5.65 8.17
C ILE A 172 10.91 6.23 7.18
N PHE A 173 10.49 7.09 6.25
CA PHE A 173 11.42 7.80 5.35
C PHE A 173 12.41 8.64 6.17
N GLN A 174 11.91 9.46 7.10
CA GLN A 174 12.73 10.32 7.97
C GLN A 174 13.78 9.53 8.76
N ASP A 175 13.44 8.35 9.27
CA ASP A 175 14.37 7.56 10.07
C ASP A 175 15.43 6.87 9.19
N HIS A 176 15.08 6.49 7.95
CA HIS A 176 15.98 5.78 7.04
C HIS A 176 16.93 6.70 6.28
N VAL A 177 16.50 7.91 5.93
CA VAL A 177 17.36 8.91 5.27
C VAL A 177 18.56 9.28 6.16
N ALA A 178 18.40 9.22 7.49
CA ALA A 178 19.45 9.53 8.45
C ALA A 178 20.54 8.43 8.55
N ILE A 179 20.32 7.21 8.05
CA ILE A 179 21.21 6.06 8.28
C ILE A 179 22.60 6.27 7.68
N LEU A 180 22.68 6.81 6.46
CA LEU A 180 23.95 6.90 5.74
C LEU A 180 24.80 8.08 6.21
N TYR A 181 24.16 9.23 6.43
CA TYR A 181 24.84 10.52 6.61
C TYR A 181 24.44 11.28 7.87
N GLY A 182 23.51 10.76 8.68
CA GLY A 182 22.96 11.48 9.82
C GLY A 182 22.07 12.66 9.43
N THR A 183 21.58 12.70 8.19
CA THR A 183 20.74 13.79 7.69
C THR A 183 19.37 13.74 8.35
N GLU A 184 19.04 14.77 9.13
CA GLU A 184 17.80 14.83 9.88
C GLU A 184 16.68 15.45 9.06
N TYR A 185 15.60 14.70 8.84
CA TYR A 185 14.37 15.21 8.25
C TYR A 185 13.31 15.44 9.31
N ILE A 186 12.32 16.28 9.03
CA ILE A 186 11.11 16.46 9.87
C ILE A 186 9.87 16.04 9.08
N THR A 187 9.08 15.12 9.62
CA THR A 187 7.77 14.74 9.07
C THR A 187 6.63 15.48 9.76
N GLY A 188 5.66 15.98 8.99
CA GLY A 188 4.41 16.51 9.54
C GLY A 188 3.49 17.14 8.51
N ASN A 189 2.38 17.72 9.00
CA ASN A 189 1.41 18.43 8.18
C ASN A 189 2.04 19.69 7.54
N ILE A 190 1.70 20.01 6.29
CA ILE A 190 2.25 21.15 5.55
C ILE A 190 2.03 22.47 6.29
N ALA A 191 0.80 22.75 6.72
CA ALA A 191 0.45 23.99 7.40
C ALA A 191 1.18 24.17 8.73
N ASP A 192 1.36 23.09 9.49
CA ASP A 192 2.03 23.08 10.79
C ASP A 192 3.57 23.16 10.68
N VAL A 193 4.16 22.42 9.74
CA VAL A 193 5.63 22.30 9.62
C VAL A 193 6.24 23.48 8.88
N ILE A 194 5.53 24.06 7.92
CA ILE A 194 6.04 25.17 7.10
C ILE A 194 5.14 26.40 7.23
N TYR A 195 4.02 26.39 6.52
CA TYR A 195 3.03 27.47 6.46
C TYR A 195 1.83 27.01 5.64
N LEU A 196 0.72 27.75 5.73
CA LEU A 196 -0.44 27.53 4.86
C LEU A 196 -0.07 27.69 3.38
N ALA A 197 -0.45 26.72 2.56
CA ALA A 197 -0.11 26.59 1.15
C ALA A 197 -1.26 25.88 0.38
N ALA A 198 -2.31 26.62 0.05
CA ALA A 198 -3.41 26.10 -0.76
C ALA A 198 -3.01 25.96 -2.25
N GLY A 199 -3.77 25.16 -3.00
CA GLY A 199 -3.55 24.93 -4.43
C GLY A 199 -2.39 24.00 -4.77
N GLY A 200 -1.96 23.17 -3.80
CA GLY A 200 -0.84 22.24 -3.98
C GLY A 200 -1.22 20.89 -4.59
N SER A 201 -0.26 20.25 -5.25
CA SER A 201 -0.37 18.93 -5.87
C SER A 201 -0.76 17.84 -4.86
N VAL A 202 -0.04 17.78 -3.73
CA VAL A 202 -0.17 16.76 -2.68
C VAL A 202 -1.58 16.73 -2.09
N ASP A 203 -2.18 17.90 -1.86
CA ASP A 203 -3.55 18.03 -1.40
C ASP A 203 -4.54 17.58 -2.47
N TRP A 204 -4.40 18.08 -3.71
CA TRP A 204 -5.34 17.73 -4.77
C TRP A 204 -5.32 16.24 -5.11
N VAL A 205 -4.14 15.64 -5.17
CA VAL A 205 -3.96 14.21 -5.46
C VAL A 205 -4.62 13.35 -4.37
N LYS A 206 -4.56 13.78 -3.10
CA LYS A 206 -5.24 13.08 -2.01
C LYS A 206 -6.75 13.28 -2.03
N ALA A 207 -7.21 14.53 -2.16
CA ALA A 207 -8.63 14.88 -2.05
C ALA A 207 -9.45 14.45 -3.28
N THR A 208 -8.91 14.70 -4.48
CA THR A 208 -9.64 14.55 -5.75
C THR A 208 -9.29 13.26 -6.46
N ALA A 209 -8.00 12.95 -6.60
CA ALA A 209 -7.57 11.70 -7.24
C ALA A 209 -7.62 10.50 -6.28
N GLN A 210 -7.95 10.72 -5.00
CA GLN A 210 -8.12 9.69 -3.97
C GLN A 210 -6.89 8.77 -3.79
N VAL A 211 -5.70 9.27 -4.11
CA VAL A 211 -4.45 8.53 -3.87
C VAL A 211 -4.15 8.58 -2.38
N LYS A 212 -4.07 7.40 -1.76
CA LYS A 212 -3.95 7.29 -0.30
C LYS A 212 -2.66 7.93 0.23
N TYR A 213 -1.51 7.50 -0.29
CA TYR A 213 -0.19 7.96 0.18
C TYR A 213 0.27 9.13 -0.69
N SER A 214 -0.03 10.36 -0.26
CA SER A 214 0.39 11.59 -0.94
C SER A 214 1.37 12.33 -0.04
N HIS A 215 2.62 12.46 -0.49
CA HIS A 215 3.73 13.05 0.29
C HIS A 215 4.51 14.05 -0.57
N ALA A 216 4.93 15.16 0.02
CA ALA A 216 5.97 16.00 -0.55
C ALA A 216 7.30 15.78 0.19
N LEU A 217 8.40 15.71 -0.54
CA LEU A 217 9.74 15.57 0.03
C LEU A 217 10.54 16.84 -0.27
N GLU A 218 10.95 17.57 0.76
CA GLU A 218 11.88 18.70 0.64
C GLU A 218 13.29 18.20 0.90
N LEU A 219 14.11 18.10 -0.15
CA LEU A 219 15.45 17.53 -0.06
C LEU A 219 16.45 18.47 0.66
N ARG A 220 17.75 18.10 0.63
CA ARG A 220 18.84 18.90 1.18
C ARG A 220 18.89 20.33 0.61
N ASP A 221 19.44 21.29 1.33
CA ASP A 221 19.92 21.25 2.72
C ASP A 221 18.96 21.99 3.66
N THR A 222 19.44 22.55 4.76
CA THR A 222 18.65 23.33 5.72
C THR A 222 18.88 24.85 5.59
N GLY A 223 19.54 25.31 4.52
CA GLY A 223 19.75 26.72 4.21
C GLY A 223 21.21 27.17 4.06
N ASP A 224 22.19 26.27 4.23
CA ASP A 224 23.61 26.59 4.03
C ASP A 224 23.90 26.99 2.57
N TYR A 225 23.34 26.22 1.63
CA TYR A 225 23.35 26.51 0.19
C TYR A 225 21.95 26.71 -0.37
N GLY A 226 20.94 26.09 0.24
CA GLY A 226 19.56 26.09 -0.24
C GLY A 226 19.47 25.63 -1.69
N PHE A 227 18.87 26.44 -2.55
CA PHE A 227 18.71 26.12 -3.97
C PHE A 227 20.01 26.02 -4.77
N LEU A 228 21.15 26.45 -4.22
CA LEU A 228 22.47 26.42 -4.85
C LEU A 228 23.34 25.27 -4.32
N LEU A 229 22.71 24.17 -3.90
CA LEU A 229 23.39 22.99 -3.36
C LEU A 229 24.52 22.50 -4.30
N PRO A 230 25.74 22.27 -3.80
CA PRO A 230 26.88 21.90 -4.65
C PRO A 230 26.68 20.56 -5.38
N PRO A 231 27.22 20.39 -6.60
CA PRO A 231 27.11 19.12 -7.35
C PRO A 231 27.65 17.89 -6.60
N SER A 232 28.61 18.07 -5.69
CA SER A 232 29.13 16.99 -4.83
C SER A 232 28.11 16.44 -3.84
N GLN A 233 26.98 17.12 -3.63
CA GLN A 233 25.87 16.68 -2.78
C GLN A 233 24.79 15.91 -3.54
N ILE A 234 24.85 15.85 -4.89
CA ILE A 234 23.83 15.15 -5.70
C ILE A 234 23.77 13.67 -5.35
N ILE A 235 24.91 12.98 -5.37
CA ILE A 235 24.96 11.53 -5.07
C ILE A 235 24.61 11.27 -3.59
N PRO A 236 25.20 11.97 -2.60
CA PRO A 236 24.79 11.80 -1.20
C PRO A 236 23.28 12.02 -0.95
N SER A 237 22.68 13.04 -1.58
CA SER A 237 21.24 13.27 -1.52
C SER A 237 20.45 12.13 -2.18
N GLY A 238 20.96 11.59 -3.29
CA GLY A 238 20.37 10.45 -3.99
C GLY A 238 20.38 9.17 -3.17
N GLU A 239 21.51 8.81 -2.56
CA GLU A 239 21.68 7.57 -1.80
C GLU A 239 20.77 7.54 -0.57
N GLU A 240 20.72 8.63 0.21
CA GLU A 240 19.85 8.69 1.39
C GLU A 240 18.37 8.71 1.03
N THR A 241 18.01 9.44 -0.03
CA THR A 241 16.63 9.54 -0.50
C THR A 241 16.17 8.20 -1.06
N LEU A 242 17.03 7.47 -1.78
CA LEU A 242 16.74 6.12 -2.23
C LEU A 242 16.45 5.19 -1.06
N LEU A 243 17.31 5.19 -0.03
CA LEU A 243 17.13 4.35 1.15
C LEU A 243 15.81 4.67 1.88
N GLY A 244 15.51 5.96 2.09
CA GLY A 244 14.25 6.42 2.66
C GLY A 244 13.04 6.00 1.84
N LEU A 245 13.09 6.20 0.51
CA LEU A 245 12.02 5.87 -0.41
C LEU A 245 11.74 4.36 -0.43
N LEU A 246 12.77 3.51 -0.52
CA LEU A 246 12.58 2.06 -0.50
C LEU A 246 11.93 1.56 0.80
N ALA A 247 12.31 2.14 1.94
CA ALA A 247 11.69 1.82 3.22
C ALA A 247 10.21 2.25 3.26
N GLN A 248 9.90 3.44 2.74
CA GLN A 248 8.54 3.96 2.63
C GLN A 248 7.66 3.07 1.73
N LEU A 249 8.17 2.69 0.56
CA LEU A 249 7.48 1.79 -0.38
C LEU A 249 7.22 0.41 0.22
N SER A 250 8.19 -0.15 0.96
CA SER A 250 8.03 -1.41 1.68
C SER A 250 6.91 -1.34 2.72
N ALA A 251 6.81 -0.20 3.44
CA ALA A 251 5.76 0.04 4.43
C ALA A 251 4.37 0.15 3.78
N ILE A 252 4.28 0.85 2.64
CA ILE A 252 3.05 0.98 1.84
C ILE A 252 2.55 -0.38 1.39
N ARG A 253 3.44 -1.22 0.83
CA ARG A 253 3.10 -2.59 0.42
C ARG A 253 2.66 -3.47 1.59
N SER A 254 3.36 -3.38 2.73
CA SER A 254 3.07 -4.21 3.90
C SER A 254 1.69 -3.92 4.51
N ALA A 255 1.23 -2.67 4.46
CA ALA A 255 -0.12 -2.31 4.88
C ALA A 255 -1.19 -3.02 4.04
N THR A 256 -1.01 -3.07 2.72
CA THR A 256 -1.89 -3.80 1.79
C THR A 256 -1.94 -5.30 2.12
N ILE A 257 -0.79 -5.92 2.42
CA ILE A 257 -0.73 -7.34 2.79
C ILE A 257 -1.41 -7.62 4.14
N LYS A 258 -1.27 -6.74 5.13
CA LYS A 258 -1.94 -6.90 6.44
C LYS A 258 -3.46 -6.82 6.32
N ILE A 259 -3.98 -5.92 5.50
CA ILE A 259 -5.42 -5.80 5.24
C ILE A 259 -5.92 -7.09 4.58
N MET A 260 -5.23 -7.60 3.56
CA MET A 260 -5.58 -8.88 2.91
C MET A 260 -5.53 -10.07 3.88
N LYS A 261 -4.49 -10.18 4.70
CA LYS A 261 -4.38 -11.25 5.72
C LYS A 261 -5.51 -11.17 6.75
N SER A 262 -5.89 -9.96 7.15
CA SER A 262 -6.99 -9.74 8.10
C SER A 262 -8.34 -10.10 7.47
N ALA A 263 -8.58 -9.73 6.21
CA ALA A 263 -9.77 -10.11 5.46
C ALA A 263 -9.88 -11.64 5.27
N ILE A 264 -8.78 -12.30 4.91
CA ILE A 264 -8.71 -13.76 4.81
C ILE A 264 -9.00 -14.41 6.17
N LEU A 265 -8.41 -13.90 7.26
CA LEU A 265 -8.65 -14.42 8.60
C LEU A 265 -10.12 -14.27 9.02
N ILE A 266 -10.75 -13.12 8.73
CA ILE A 266 -12.18 -12.88 8.99
C ILE A 266 -13.05 -13.86 8.19
N LEU A 267 -12.77 -14.05 6.90
CA LEU A 267 -13.47 -15.03 6.06
C LEU A 267 -13.31 -16.47 6.59
N CYS A 268 -12.10 -16.84 7.05
CA CYS A 268 -11.86 -18.12 7.70
C CYS A 268 -12.67 -18.28 9.00
N LEU A 269 -12.71 -17.24 9.85
CA LEU A 269 -13.47 -17.26 11.10
C LEU A 269 -14.98 -17.39 10.86
N ILE A 270 -15.52 -16.72 9.83
CA ILE A 270 -16.92 -16.84 9.41
C ILE A 270 -17.23 -18.26 8.92
N GLY A 271 -16.33 -18.85 8.14
CA GLY A 271 -16.45 -20.25 7.68
C GLY A 271 -16.51 -21.23 8.85
N VAL A 272 -15.64 -21.07 9.84
CA VAL A 272 -15.61 -21.91 11.05
C VAL A 272 -16.87 -21.72 11.89
N ALA A 273 -17.32 -20.48 12.10
CA ALA A 273 -18.54 -20.19 12.85
C ALA A 273 -19.80 -20.78 12.19
N SER A 274 -19.88 -20.71 10.85
CA SER A 274 -20.99 -21.27 10.07
C SER A 274 -21.01 -22.81 10.13
N ALA A 275 -19.85 -23.46 10.11
CA ALA A 275 -19.73 -24.91 10.28
C ALA A 275 -20.12 -25.37 11.70
N ALA A 276 -19.72 -24.61 12.73
CA ALA A 276 -20.08 -24.89 14.12
C ALA A 276 -21.60 -24.78 14.34
N ALA A 277 -22.25 -23.78 13.75
CA ALA A 277 -23.70 -23.58 13.77
C ALA A 277 -24.48 -24.81 13.28
N ALA A 278 -24.05 -25.37 12.14
CA ALA A 278 -24.69 -26.50 11.49
C ALA A 278 -24.55 -27.82 12.28
N SER A 279 -23.58 -27.91 13.20
CA SER A 279 -23.29 -29.10 14.00
C SER A 279 -24.09 -29.20 15.32
N THR A 280 -24.80 -28.15 15.73
CA THR A 280 -25.52 -28.14 17.01
C THR A 280 -26.88 -28.87 16.94
N THR A 281 -26.98 -30.00 17.64
CA THR A 281 -28.12 -30.93 17.61
C THR A 281 -29.19 -30.67 18.68
N THR A 282 -29.14 -29.56 19.44
CA THR A 282 -30.18 -29.22 20.42
C THR A 282 -30.66 -27.77 20.35
N ALA A 283 -31.98 -27.57 20.47
CA ALA A 283 -32.68 -26.30 20.28
C ALA A 283 -32.25 -25.16 21.24
N VAL A 284 -31.64 -25.51 22.38
CA VAL A 284 -31.16 -24.53 23.38
C VAL A 284 -29.79 -23.95 22.98
N GLN A 285 -28.86 -24.77 22.48
CA GLN A 285 -27.59 -24.28 21.92
C GLN A 285 -27.83 -23.51 20.62
N ALA A 286 -28.74 -23.96 19.76
CA ALA A 286 -29.07 -23.27 18.51
C ALA A 286 -29.50 -21.80 18.68
N THR A 287 -30.06 -21.42 19.84
CA THR A 287 -30.51 -20.04 20.11
C THR A 287 -29.34 -19.14 20.54
N GLN A 288 -28.37 -19.67 21.29
CA GLN A 288 -27.17 -18.96 21.72
C GLN A 288 -26.15 -18.85 20.58
N THR A 289 -25.97 -19.93 19.79
CA THR A 289 -25.14 -19.93 18.58
C THR A 289 -25.75 -19.02 17.51
N LYS A 290 -27.09 -18.95 17.38
CA LYS A 290 -27.75 -17.95 16.51
C LYS A 290 -27.38 -16.52 16.89
N GLY A 291 -27.32 -16.17 18.17
CA GLY A 291 -26.90 -14.85 18.63
C GLY A 291 -25.49 -14.52 18.15
N VAL A 292 -24.53 -15.42 18.42
CA VAL A 292 -23.13 -15.26 18.00
C VAL A 292 -22.97 -15.22 16.48
N ILE A 293 -23.71 -16.03 15.73
CA ILE A 293 -23.70 -16.00 14.26
C ILE A 293 -24.30 -14.70 13.74
N THR A 294 -25.36 -14.19 14.37
CA THR A 294 -25.97 -12.91 13.99
C THR A 294 -24.99 -11.77 14.28
N ASP A 295 -24.31 -11.78 15.43
CA ASP A 295 -23.27 -10.80 15.77
C ASP A 295 -22.07 -10.87 14.80
N ILE A 296 -21.66 -12.08 14.37
CA ILE A 296 -20.58 -12.28 13.38
C ILE A 296 -21.04 -11.84 11.97
N LEU A 297 -22.28 -12.12 11.58
CA LEU A 297 -22.86 -11.69 10.31
C LEU A 297 -23.08 -10.18 10.28
N ASP A 298 -23.47 -9.57 11.40
CA ASP A 298 -23.59 -8.12 11.54
C ASP A 298 -22.22 -7.45 11.50
N LEU A 299 -21.20 -8.05 12.13
CA LEU A 299 -19.81 -7.61 12.01
C LEU A 299 -19.27 -7.77 10.58
N PHE A 300 -19.64 -8.85 9.89
CA PHE A 300 -19.29 -9.08 8.48
C PHE A 300 -19.98 -8.08 7.56
N ASN A 301 -21.29 -7.86 7.71
CA ASN A 301 -22.04 -6.89 6.92
C ASN A 301 -21.57 -5.46 7.20
N TRP A 302 -21.16 -5.16 8.44
CA TRP A 302 -20.50 -3.91 8.78
C TRP A 302 -19.14 -3.79 8.10
N ALA A 303 -18.31 -4.85 8.10
CA ALA A 303 -17.01 -4.86 7.44
C ALA A 303 -17.12 -4.79 5.91
N VAL A 304 -18.10 -5.47 5.30
CA VAL A 304 -18.42 -5.36 3.87
C VAL A 304 -18.94 -3.97 3.55
N GLY A 305 -19.85 -3.41 4.35
CA GLY A 305 -20.32 -2.03 4.18
C GLY A 305 -19.20 -0.99 4.34
N LEU A 306 -18.21 -1.27 5.20
CA LEU A 306 -17.00 -0.46 5.33
C LEU A 306 -16.14 -0.56 4.05
N LEU A 307 -15.94 -1.76 3.51
CA LEU A 307 -15.20 -1.96 2.25
C LEU A 307 -15.91 -1.31 1.05
N GLU A 308 -17.24 -1.39 0.99
CA GLU A 308 -18.06 -0.73 -0.04
C GLU A 308 -18.00 0.80 0.08
N GLN A 309 -17.88 1.37 1.29
CA GLN A 309 -17.61 2.80 1.50
C GLN A 309 -16.24 3.23 0.95
N PHE A 310 -15.29 2.30 0.85
CA PHE A 310 -14.00 2.51 0.19
C PHE A 310 -14.00 2.10 -1.30
N GLY A 311 -15.17 1.81 -1.88
CA GLY A 311 -15.31 1.44 -3.30
C GLY A 311 -14.79 0.04 -3.65
N ILE A 312 -14.63 -0.84 -2.65
CA ILE A 312 -14.04 -2.16 -2.80
C ILE A 312 -15.14 -3.23 -2.84
N ASP A 313 -15.41 -3.82 -4.03
CA ASP A 313 -16.31 -4.97 -4.18
C ASP A 313 -15.57 -6.28 -3.83
N ILE A 314 -16.08 -7.00 -2.82
CA ILE A 314 -15.49 -8.24 -2.34
C ILE A 314 -15.55 -9.38 -3.37
N MET A 315 -16.52 -9.35 -4.29
CA MET A 315 -16.67 -10.33 -5.36
C MET A 315 -15.66 -10.07 -6.48
N ASP A 316 -15.28 -8.81 -6.71
CA ASP A 316 -14.18 -8.44 -7.60
C ASP A 316 -12.82 -8.86 -7.03
N ILE A 317 -12.61 -8.74 -5.71
CA ILE A 317 -11.39 -9.29 -5.05
C ILE A 317 -11.29 -10.80 -5.27
N LEU A 318 -12.37 -11.54 -5.08
CA LEU A 318 -12.37 -12.99 -5.24
C LEU A 318 -12.22 -13.43 -6.70
N ALA A 319 -12.69 -12.62 -7.66
CA ALA A 319 -12.62 -12.89 -9.09
C ALA A 319 -11.27 -12.48 -9.74
N GLN A 320 -10.61 -11.44 -9.22
CA GLN A 320 -9.36 -10.89 -9.79
C GLN A 320 -8.09 -11.52 -9.19
N PHE A 321 -8.15 -12.09 -7.97
CA PHE A 321 -6.95 -12.55 -7.23
C PHE A 321 -6.69 -14.06 -7.18
N LEU A 322 -7.24 -14.86 -8.11
CA LEU A 322 -6.73 -16.23 -8.34
C LEU A 322 -5.96 -16.41 -9.67
N PRO A 323 -4.79 -15.74 -9.88
CA PRO A 323 -3.82 -16.11 -10.91
C PRO A 323 -3.04 -17.41 -10.59
N ALA A 324 -2.57 -18.06 -11.67
CA ALA A 324 -2.04 -19.42 -11.71
C ALA A 324 -0.79 -19.71 -10.82
N ASP A 325 -0.09 -18.71 -10.29
CA ASP A 325 1.21 -18.91 -9.60
C ASP A 325 1.33 -18.40 -8.13
N TYR A 326 0.23 -18.03 -7.46
CA TYR A 326 0.21 -18.04 -5.99
C TYR A 326 0.58 -19.43 -5.45
N ASP A 327 1.45 -19.46 -4.43
CA ASP A 327 2.08 -20.65 -3.84
C ASP A 327 1.10 -21.83 -3.73
N ARG A 328 1.52 -22.99 -4.25
CA ARG A 328 0.72 -24.23 -4.27
C ARG A 328 0.16 -24.54 -2.88
N ILE A 329 0.92 -24.19 -1.83
CA ILE A 329 0.58 -24.35 -0.42
C ILE A 329 -0.62 -23.50 -0.02
N MET A 330 -0.67 -22.21 -0.39
CA MET A 330 -1.78 -21.31 -0.06
C MET A 330 -3.02 -21.60 -0.89
N LYS A 331 -2.86 -21.98 -2.18
CA LYS A 331 -3.99 -22.44 -3.01
C LYS A 331 -4.59 -23.72 -2.48
N SER A 332 -3.78 -24.70 -2.09
CA SER A 332 -4.27 -25.94 -1.50
C SER A 332 -4.89 -25.69 -0.12
N ALA A 333 -4.32 -24.83 0.73
CA ALA A 333 -4.90 -24.50 2.03
C ALA A 333 -6.26 -23.78 1.90
N ILE A 334 -6.36 -22.77 1.03
CA ILE A 334 -7.60 -22.03 0.77
C ILE A 334 -8.64 -22.92 0.08
N LEU A 335 -8.24 -23.72 -0.93
CA LEU A 335 -9.14 -24.66 -1.60
C LEU A 335 -9.60 -25.76 -0.65
N ILE A 336 -8.76 -26.27 0.24
CA ILE A 336 -9.13 -27.26 1.27
C ILE A 336 -10.08 -26.64 2.29
N LEU A 337 -9.84 -25.40 2.74
CA LEU A 337 -10.73 -24.71 3.68
C LEU A 337 -12.09 -24.34 3.05
N CYS A 338 -12.10 -23.93 1.77
CA CYS A 338 -13.31 -23.72 0.98
C CYS A 338 -14.04 -25.04 0.69
N LEU A 339 -13.32 -26.13 0.39
CA LEU A 339 -13.91 -27.47 0.19
C LEU A 339 -14.45 -28.05 1.50
N ILE A 340 -13.83 -27.76 2.65
CA ILE A 340 -14.37 -28.11 3.98
C ILE A 340 -15.66 -27.32 4.24
N GLY A 341 -15.71 -26.02 3.89
CA GLY A 341 -16.93 -25.20 3.95
C GLY A 341 -18.04 -25.66 3.00
N VAL A 342 -17.69 -26.05 1.77
CA VAL A 342 -18.66 -26.54 0.76
C VAL A 342 -19.12 -27.97 1.06
N ALA A 343 -18.24 -28.85 1.57
CA ALA A 343 -18.60 -30.20 1.98
C ALA A 343 -19.50 -30.21 3.22
N SER A 344 -19.30 -29.27 4.15
CA SER A 344 -20.18 -29.08 5.30
C SER A 344 -21.53 -28.46 4.92
N ALA A 345 -21.58 -27.58 3.93
CA ALA A 345 -22.84 -27.09 3.33
C ALA A 345 -23.59 -28.18 2.54
N ALA A 346 -22.89 -29.07 1.82
CA ALA A 346 -23.49 -30.20 1.09
C ALA A 346 -23.98 -31.33 2.02
N ALA A 347 -23.32 -31.52 3.16
CA ALA A 347 -23.78 -32.41 4.22
C ALA A 347 -25.04 -31.88 4.93
N ALA A 348 -25.20 -30.55 5.00
CA ALA A 348 -26.40 -29.91 5.54
C ALA A 348 -27.62 -29.97 4.59
N SER A 349 -27.43 -30.23 3.29
CA SER A 349 -28.52 -30.29 2.29
C SER A 349 -29.01 -31.69 1.93
N THR A 350 -28.49 -32.75 2.57
CA THR A 350 -28.86 -34.15 2.26
C THR A 350 -29.48 -34.88 3.44
N THR A 351 -30.58 -34.34 3.98
CA THR A 351 -31.56 -35.16 4.70
C THR A 351 -32.42 -35.94 3.71
N THR A 352 -31.83 -36.92 3.02
CA THR A 352 -32.46 -38.21 2.64
C THR A 352 -31.40 -39.06 1.95
N ALA A 353 -31.13 -40.24 2.53
CA ALA A 353 -30.16 -41.22 2.05
C ALA A 353 -30.39 -41.65 0.59
N VAL A 354 -29.36 -41.57 -0.28
CA VAL A 354 -29.00 -42.54 -1.35
C VAL A 354 -27.56 -42.26 -1.83
N GLN A 355 -26.73 -43.32 -1.83
CA GLN A 355 -25.48 -43.60 -2.58
C GLN A 355 -24.79 -42.48 -3.40
N ALA A 356 -23.48 -42.28 -3.16
CA ALA A 356 -22.49 -42.23 -4.24
C ALA A 356 -21.04 -42.42 -3.72
N THR A 357 -20.43 -43.47 -4.25
CA THR A 357 -19.04 -43.91 -4.17
C THR A 357 -18.12 -42.99 -4.99
N GLN A 358 -16.82 -43.01 -4.66
CA GLN A 358 -15.65 -42.54 -5.44
C GLN A 358 -15.11 -41.14 -5.17
N THR A 359 -14.04 -41.08 -4.35
CA THR A 359 -12.77 -40.44 -4.73
C THR A 359 -11.65 -40.96 -3.83
N LYS A 360 -11.02 -42.08 -4.24
CA LYS A 360 -9.71 -42.50 -3.74
C LYS A 360 -8.65 -41.70 -4.52
N GLY A 361 -8.13 -40.64 -3.92
CA GLY A 361 -6.91 -39.97 -4.36
C GLY A 361 -5.89 -40.04 -3.22
N VAL A 362 -4.91 -40.94 -3.34
CA VAL A 362 -3.85 -41.12 -2.35
C VAL A 362 -2.78 -40.04 -2.59
N ILE A 363 -2.56 -39.16 -1.63
CA ILE A 363 -1.41 -38.24 -1.62
C ILE A 363 -0.19 -39.08 -1.23
N THR A 364 0.73 -39.31 -2.17
CA THR A 364 1.93 -40.16 -1.99
C THR A 364 3.23 -39.37 -1.85
N ASP A 365 3.15 -38.04 -1.76
CA ASP A 365 4.32 -37.18 -1.76
C ASP A 365 4.90 -37.02 -0.33
N ARG A 366 6.18 -37.37 -0.18
CA ARG A 366 6.87 -37.40 1.12
C ARG A 366 7.07 -36.01 1.71
N ASP A 367 7.18 -34.99 0.87
CA ASP A 367 7.44 -33.62 1.32
C ASP A 367 6.14 -32.97 1.82
N ILE A 368 5.00 -33.29 1.17
CA ILE A 368 3.65 -32.91 1.64
C ILE A 368 3.35 -33.46 3.04
N ILE A 369 3.81 -34.68 3.33
CA ILE A 369 3.63 -35.30 4.65
C ILE A 369 4.52 -34.62 5.71
N SER A 370 5.74 -34.24 5.35
CA SER A 370 6.67 -33.52 6.25
C SER A 370 6.11 -32.16 6.67
N ASP A 371 5.49 -31.43 5.75
CA ASP A 371 4.99 -30.07 6.00
C ASP A 371 3.65 -30.06 6.75
N LEU A 372 2.81 -31.08 6.54
CA LEU A 372 1.61 -31.33 7.35
C LEU A 372 1.98 -31.62 8.82
N LEU A 373 3.09 -32.34 9.05
CA LEU A 373 3.59 -32.66 10.38
C LEU A 373 4.16 -31.42 11.09
N ALA A 374 4.79 -30.49 10.35
CA ALA A 374 5.26 -29.21 10.90
C ALA A 374 4.11 -28.29 11.32
N ALA A 375 3.03 -28.24 10.53
CA ALA A 375 1.82 -27.49 10.89
C ALA A 375 1.12 -28.06 12.14
N ILE A 376 1.09 -29.39 12.28
CA ILE A 376 0.56 -30.06 13.48
C ILE A 376 1.47 -29.84 14.70
N GLN A 377 2.79 -29.76 14.53
CA GLN A 377 3.73 -29.45 15.60
C GLN A 377 3.50 -28.03 16.17
N ILE A 378 3.25 -27.06 15.29
CA ILE A 378 2.92 -25.67 15.70
C ILE A 378 1.60 -25.61 16.47
N ILE A 379 0.62 -26.45 16.09
CA ILE A 379 -0.68 -26.56 16.77
C ILE A 379 -0.54 -27.26 18.13
N THR A 380 0.39 -28.21 18.28
CA THR A 380 0.66 -28.90 19.56
C THR A 380 1.50 -28.04 20.51
N ASP A 381 2.33 -27.13 19.99
CA ASP A 381 3.09 -26.16 20.78
C ASP A 381 2.21 -25.05 21.40
N LEU A 382 0.95 -24.91 20.96
CA LEU A 382 -0.06 -23.98 21.49
C LEU A 382 -0.72 -24.41 22.82
N GLY A 383 -0.25 -25.49 23.44
CA GLY A 383 -0.67 -25.91 24.78
C GLY A 383 -1.86 -26.87 24.80
N SER A 384 -1.76 -27.88 25.66
CA SER A 384 -2.61 -29.09 25.70
C SER A 384 -4.10 -28.85 25.93
N ALA A 385 -4.50 -27.70 26.48
CA ALA A 385 -5.91 -27.38 26.73
C ALA A 385 -6.68 -27.02 25.44
N ALA A 386 -6.01 -26.40 24.45
CA ALA A 386 -6.62 -26.07 23.15
C ALA A 386 -6.66 -27.30 22.23
N PHE A 387 -5.65 -28.17 22.33
CA PHE A 387 -5.57 -29.41 21.54
C PHE A 387 -6.69 -30.40 21.90
N ALA A 388 -6.98 -30.58 23.20
CA ALA A 388 -8.04 -31.48 23.65
C ALA A 388 -9.44 -31.06 23.15
N GLN A 389 -9.71 -29.76 23.05
CA GLN A 389 -10.97 -29.25 22.50
C GLN A 389 -11.03 -29.34 20.98
N LEU A 390 -9.88 -29.32 20.29
CA LEU A 390 -9.80 -29.47 18.84
C LEU A 390 -10.01 -30.91 18.37
N VAL A 391 -9.52 -31.91 19.12
CA VAL A 391 -9.65 -33.33 18.77
C VAL A 391 -11.12 -33.77 18.75
N ASP A 392 -11.93 -33.25 19.67
CA ASP A 392 -13.37 -33.53 19.73
C ASP A 392 -14.17 -32.86 18.59
N LEU A 393 -13.56 -31.94 17.84
CA LEU A 393 -14.13 -31.28 16.66
C LEU A 393 -13.74 -31.95 15.34
N ILE A 394 -12.88 -32.99 15.37
CA ILE A 394 -12.44 -33.71 14.18
C ILE A 394 -13.44 -34.82 13.84
N PRO A 395 -14.06 -34.82 12.64
CA PRO A 395 -14.96 -35.89 12.23
C PRO A 395 -14.27 -37.26 12.21
N GLU A 396 -14.96 -38.30 12.69
CA GLU A 396 -14.55 -39.73 12.71
C GLU A 396 -13.78 -40.24 11.47
N PRO A 397 -14.15 -39.87 10.22
CA PRO A 397 -13.41 -40.27 9.03
C PRO A 397 -11.96 -39.74 8.99
N ILE A 398 -11.71 -38.56 9.54
CA ILE A 398 -10.37 -37.96 9.62
C ILE A 398 -9.60 -38.60 10.77
N LEU A 399 -10.25 -38.88 11.90
CA LEU A 399 -9.67 -39.65 13.01
C LEU A 399 -9.20 -41.04 12.55
N SER A 400 -10.02 -41.72 11.75
CA SER A 400 -9.73 -43.03 11.17
C SER A 400 -8.53 -43.02 10.20
N ILE A 401 -8.32 -41.92 9.46
CA ILE A 401 -7.16 -41.74 8.57
C ILE A 401 -5.89 -41.47 9.39
N LEU A 402 -5.97 -40.61 10.42
CA LEU A 402 -4.87 -40.33 11.32
C LEU A 402 -4.45 -41.57 12.11
N GLN A 403 -5.40 -42.37 12.55
CA GLN A 403 -5.18 -43.63 13.25
C GLN A 403 -4.57 -44.70 12.33
N ALA A 404 -5.03 -44.82 11.08
CA ALA A 404 -4.42 -45.72 10.09
C ALA A 404 -2.96 -45.32 9.75
N LEU A 405 -2.65 -44.02 9.73
CA LEU A 405 -1.29 -43.51 9.55
C LEU A 405 -0.40 -43.82 10.77
N PHE A 406 -0.93 -43.71 11.98
CA PHE A 406 -0.24 -44.06 13.23
C PHE A 406 0.04 -45.58 13.33
N GLU A 407 -0.95 -46.41 13.02
CA GLU A 407 -0.85 -47.87 13.03
C GLU A 407 0.06 -48.42 11.91
N SER A 408 0.25 -47.67 10.82
CA SER A 408 1.15 -48.03 9.71
C SER A 408 2.65 -47.89 10.04
N GLY A 409 3.00 -47.38 11.23
CA GLY A 409 4.39 -47.32 11.71
C GLY A 409 5.28 -46.28 11.02
N LEU A 410 4.70 -45.31 10.30
CA LEU A 410 5.44 -44.22 9.63
C LEU A 410 6.03 -43.18 10.60
N TYR A 411 5.90 -43.39 11.91
CA TYR A 411 6.32 -42.47 12.97
C TYR A 411 7.41 -43.07 13.88
N PHE A 412 8.64 -43.25 13.39
CA PHE A 412 9.80 -43.43 14.28
C PHE A 412 11.10 -42.90 13.68
N LYS A 413 11.42 -41.64 14.00
CA LYS A 413 12.74 -41.31 14.57
C LYS A 413 12.74 -39.97 15.30
N GLY A 414 12.61 -40.06 16.62
CA GLY A 414 13.15 -39.06 17.55
C GLY A 414 12.20 -37.94 17.94
N SER A 415 11.36 -38.17 18.96
CA SER A 415 11.31 -37.41 20.23
C SER A 415 10.01 -37.73 20.98
N ARG A 416 10.04 -37.59 22.31
CA ARG A 416 9.23 -38.33 23.28
C ARG A 416 7.76 -37.90 23.38
N VAL A 417 6.94 -38.91 23.65
CA VAL A 417 5.49 -38.89 23.96
C VAL A 417 5.21 -38.23 25.32
N PHE A 418 4.15 -37.43 25.42
CA PHE A 418 3.32 -37.34 26.62
C PHE A 418 1.87 -37.61 26.24
N ILE A 419 1.24 -38.46 27.08
CA ILE A 419 -0.05 -39.15 26.93
C ILE A 419 -1.21 -38.16 26.92
#